data_AF-A0A7W1B9H1-F1
#
_entry.id   AF-A0A7W1B9H1-F1
#
_cell.length_a   1.000
_cell.length_b   1.000
_cell.length_c   1.000
_cell.angle_alpha   90.00
_cell.angle_beta   90.00
_cell.angle_gamma   90.00
#
_symmetry.space_group_name_H-M   'P 1'
#
loop_
_entity.id
_entity.type
_entity.pdbx_description
1 polymer ?
#
loop_
_entity_poly.entity_id
_entity_poly.type
_entity_poly.pdbx_seq_one_letter_code
_entity_poly.pdbx_strand_id
1 'polypeptide(L)'
;MSTEKKQMEWGTRVGVILAVSGSAVGLGNFLRFPGQAAAHGGGAFMIPYICALLFLALPIGWAEWAMARYGGEKGFHSGPAILGMVGRGRVARYFGVLAVLIPMVVYMYYVYIEAWCLRYAWDYLVSGVSLSGSIEEKVRSAAVFFIQTTGTDTNGVLNISSIFWLIVVALNVILVYRGLSGGIEKFCQFALPG
;
A
#
# COMPACT_ATOMS: atom_id res chain seq x y z
N MET A 1 31.54 10.46 24.72
CA MET A 1 30.22 10.90 24.23
C MET A 1 29.62 9.75 23.45
N SER A 2 28.74 8.96 24.07
CA SER A 2 27.91 8.00 23.35
C SER A 2 26.96 8.78 22.44
N THR A 3 27.09 8.60 21.13
CA THR A 3 26.13 9.13 20.16
C THR A 3 24.79 8.46 20.45
N GLU A 4 23.89 9.14 21.17
CA GLU A 4 22.52 8.68 21.34
C GLU A 4 21.90 8.60 19.95
N LYS A 5 21.78 7.37 19.45
CA LYS A 5 21.14 7.09 18.19
C LYS A 5 19.66 7.34 18.43
N LYS A 6 19.16 8.52 18.04
CA LYS A 6 17.74 8.91 18.16
C LYS A 6 16.89 7.81 17.51
N GLN A 7 16.35 6.91 18.32
CA GLN A 7 15.43 5.88 17.87
C GLN A 7 14.16 6.58 17.44
N MET A 8 13.69 6.31 16.23
CA MET A 8 12.40 6.81 15.76
C MET A 8 11.32 5.98 16.44
N GLU A 9 10.75 6.51 17.51
CA GLU A 9 9.63 5.89 18.22
C GLU A 9 8.30 6.44 17.72
N TRP A 10 7.24 5.67 17.95
CA TRP A 10 5.87 6.09 17.71
C TRP A 10 5.43 7.06 18.81
N GLY A 11 4.69 8.10 18.43
CA GLY A 11 4.20 9.11 19.38
C GLY A 11 3.08 8.57 20.26
N THR A 12 2.20 7.72 19.72
CA THR A 12 1.02 7.20 20.44
C THR A 12 0.69 5.75 20.07
N ARG A 13 0.08 5.01 21.00
CA ARG A 13 -0.43 3.64 20.74
C ARG A 13 -1.50 3.62 19.65
N VAL A 14 -2.40 4.61 19.67
CA VAL A 14 -3.44 4.79 18.64
C VAL A 14 -2.79 5.04 17.28
N GLY A 15 -1.75 5.87 17.23
CA GLY A 15 -0.97 6.10 16.02
C GLY A 15 -0.37 4.82 15.43
N VAL A 16 0.15 3.92 16.27
CA VAL A 16 0.64 2.60 15.81
C VAL A 16 -0.50 1.77 15.21
N ILE A 17 -1.64 1.67 15.91
CA ILE A 17 -2.78 0.87 15.46
C ILE A 17 -3.30 1.39 14.12
N LEU A 18 -3.45 2.71 13.98
CA LEU A 18 -3.92 3.34 12.74
C LEU A 18 -2.90 3.19 11.60
N ALA A 19 -1.60 3.30 11.88
CA ALA A 19 -0.57 3.11 10.86
C ALA A 19 -0.50 1.66 10.36
N VAL A 20 -0.63 0.67 11.26
CA VAL A 20 -0.67 -0.75 10.87
C VAL A 20 -1.99 -1.09 10.17
N SER A 21 -3.11 -0.53 10.64
CA SER A 21 -4.39 -0.72 9.95
C SER A 21 -4.37 -0.09 8.56
N GLY A 22 -3.77 1.10 8.41
CA GLY A 22 -3.59 1.77 7.14
C GLY A 22 -2.63 1.06 6.17
N SER A 23 -1.63 0.34 6.68
CA SER A 23 -0.78 -0.50 5.82
C SER A 23 -1.48 -1.77 5.33
N ALA A 24 -2.44 -2.29 6.11
CA ALA A 24 -3.26 -3.45 5.73
C ALA A 24 -4.46 -3.09 4.84
N VAL A 25 -5.04 -1.89 5.03
CA VAL A 25 -6.18 -1.40 4.24
C VAL A 25 -5.67 -0.57 3.08
N GLY A 26 -5.79 -1.09 1.86
CA GLY A 26 -5.38 -0.36 0.66
C GLY A 26 -6.14 -0.79 -0.60
N LEU A 27 -5.56 -0.46 -1.76
CA LEU A 27 -6.12 -0.72 -3.10
C LEU A 27 -6.54 -2.18 -3.31
N GLY A 28 -5.85 -3.14 -2.67
CA GLY A 28 -6.22 -4.56 -2.75
C GLY A 28 -7.65 -4.84 -2.25
N ASN A 29 -8.07 -4.18 -1.17
CA ASN A 29 -9.40 -4.38 -0.59
C ASN A 29 -10.50 -3.75 -1.45
N PHE A 30 -10.21 -2.64 -2.14
CA PHE A 30 -11.19 -1.93 -2.95
C PHE A 30 -11.26 -2.41 -4.40
N LEU A 31 -10.15 -2.84 -5.00
CA LEU A 31 -10.09 -3.21 -6.41
C LEU A 31 -9.96 -4.73 -6.60
N ARG A 32 -9.01 -5.35 -5.91
CA ARG A 32 -8.69 -6.77 -6.13
C ARG A 32 -9.74 -7.68 -5.51
N PHE A 33 -10.15 -7.42 -4.27
CA PHE A 33 -11.10 -8.27 -3.56
C PHE A 33 -12.46 -8.38 -4.27
N PRO A 34 -13.13 -7.29 -4.68
CA PRO A 34 -14.41 -7.40 -5.39
C PRO A 34 -14.29 -8.14 -6.72
N GLY A 35 -13.19 -7.89 -7.46
CA GLY A 35 -12.93 -8.58 -8.72
C GLY A 35 -12.74 -10.10 -8.55
N GLN A 36 -12.01 -10.52 -7.51
CA GLN A 36 -11.83 -11.94 -7.20
C GLN A 36 -13.12 -12.59 -6.69
N ALA A 37 -13.87 -11.90 -5.83
CA ALA A 37 -15.15 -12.40 -5.34
C ALA A 37 -16.15 -12.59 -6.49
N ALA A 38 -16.30 -11.60 -7.36
CA ALA A 38 -17.19 -11.69 -8.52
C ALA A 38 -16.80 -12.84 -9.47
N ALA A 39 -15.51 -13.02 -9.73
CA ALA A 39 -15.01 -14.08 -10.62
C ALA A 39 -15.17 -15.51 -10.05
N HIS A 40 -15.23 -15.67 -8.73
CA HIS A 40 -15.25 -16.98 -8.05
C HIS A 40 -16.58 -17.27 -7.35
N GLY A 41 -17.70 -16.82 -7.91
CA GLY A 41 -19.04 -17.16 -7.42
C GLY A 41 -19.49 -16.36 -6.19
N GLY A 42 -18.95 -15.16 -6.00
CA GLY A 42 -19.40 -14.16 -5.01
C GLY A 42 -19.35 -14.69 -3.58
N GLY A 43 -20.52 -15.10 -3.07
CA GLY A 43 -20.66 -15.67 -1.73
C GLY A 43 -19.88 -16.97 -1.53
N ALA A 44 -19.72 -17.80 -2.56
CA ALA A 44 -18.95 -19.04 -2.45
C ALA A 44 -17.46 -18.79 -2.18
N PHE A 45 -16.90 -17.71 -2.73
CA PHE A 45 -15.52 -17.28 -2.49
C PHE A 45 -15.26 -16.86 -1.03
N MET A 46 -16.30 -16.45 -0.28
CA MET A 46 -16.15 -16.00 1.11
C MET A 46 -15.73 -17.13 2.05
N ILE A 47 -16.13 -18.37 1.79
CA ILE A 47 -15.81 -19.51 2.64
C ILE A 47 -14.29 -19.76 2.69
N PRO A 48 -13.60 -20.03 1.56
CA PRO A 48 -12.15 -20.20 1.58
C PRO A 48 -11.42 -18.92 1.98
N TYR A 49 -11.97 -17.73 1.68
CA TYR A 49 -11.40 -16.46 2.11
C TYR A 49 -11.33 -16.32 3.63
N ILE A 50 -12.44 -16.59 4.34
CA ILE A 50 -12.49 -16.53 5.81
C ILE A 50 -11.60 -17.61 6.42
N CYS A 51 -11.58 -18.83 5.86
CA CYS A 51 -10.67 -19.87 6.32
C CYS A 51 -9.19 -19.43 6.18
N ALA A 52 -8.80 -18.88 5.03
CA ALA A 52 -7.44 -18.36 4.83
C ALA A 52 -7.13 -17.19 5.78
N LEU A 53 -8.09 -16.31 6.03
CA LEU A 53 -7.93 -15.22 7.00
C LEU A 53 -7.61 -15.76 8.41
N LEU A 54 -8.40 -16.72 8.88
CA LEU A 54 -8.26 -17.25 10.25
C LEU A 54 -7.04 -18.16 10.42
N PHE A 55 -6.76 -19.03 9.45
CA PHE A 55 -5.73 -20.06 9.60
C PHE A 55 -4.37 -19.68 9.00
N LEU A 56 -4.31 -18.70 8.09
CA LEU A 56 -3.06 -18.24 7.48
C LEU A 56 -2.75 -16.80 7.85
N ALA A 57 -3.64 -15.85 7.55
CA ALA A 57 -3.33 -14.43 7.70
C ALA A 57 -3.09 -14.03 9.16
N LEU A 58 -3.97 -14.43 10.09
CA LEU A 58 -3.81 -14.11 11.51
C LEU A 58 -2.54 -14.72 12.13
N PRO A 59 -2.26 -16.03 11.98
CA PRO A 59 -1.03 -16.62 12.53
C PRO A 59 0.24 -16.02 11.94
N ILE A 60 0.27 -15.77 10.63
CA ILE A 60 1.41 -15.14 9.95
C ILE A 60 1.61 -13.72 10.47
N GLY A 61 0.54 -12.93 10.58
CA GLY A 61 0.61 -11.56 11.10
C GLY A 61 1.14 -11.48 12.54
N TRP A 62 0.70 -12.39 13.42
CA TRP A 62 1.23 -12.48 14.78
C TRP A 62 2.71 -12.89 14.80
N ALA A 63 3.11 -13.86 13.98
CA ALA A 63 4.50 -14.27 13.88
C ALA A 63 5.40 -13.13 13.38
N GLU A 64 4.96 -12.41 12.34
CA GLU A 64 5.67 -11.25 11.78
C GLU A 64 5.82 -10.15 12.84
N TRP A 65 4.74 -9.79 13.54
CA TRP A 65 4.79 -8.77 14.58
C TRP A 65 5.74 -9.17 15.72
N ALA A 66 5.67 -10.42 16.18
CA ALA A 66 6.54 -10.92 17.25
C ALA A 66 8.02 -10.86 16.83
N MET A 67 8.35 -11.28 15.61
CA MET A 67 9.71 -11.20 15.07
C MET A 67 10.18 -9.74 14.92
N ALA A 68 9.32 -8.86 14.41
CA ALA A 68 9.65 -7.45 14.21
C ALA A 68 9.93 -6.74 15.53
N ARG A 69 9.09 -6.98 16.55
CA ARG A 69 9.28 -6.41 17.89
C ARG A 69 10.56 -6.92 18.54
N TYR A 70 10.81 -8.22 18.49
CA TYR A 70 12.04 -8.82 19.03
C TYR A 70 13.30 -8.30 18.32
N GLY A 71 13.22 -8.06 17.00
CA GLY A 71 14.24 -7.40 16.21
C GLY A 71 14.51 -5.97 16.65
N GLY A 72 13.45 -5.18 16.79
CA GLY A 72 13.49 -3.77 17.18
C GLY A 72 14.09 -3.57 18.57
N GLU A 73 13.73 -4.41 19.55
CA GLU A 73 14.30 -4.37 20.91
C GLU A 73 15.83 -4.60 20.92
N LYS A 74 16.37 -5.28 19.90
CA LYS A 74 17.81 -5.49 19.71
C LYS A 74 18.47 -4.50 18.75
N GLY A 75 17.73 -3.48 18.30
CA GLY A 75 18.22 -2.45 17.40
C GLY A 75 18.25 -2.83 15.90
N PHE A 76 17.61 -3.95 15.52
CA PHE A 76 17.48 -4.36 14.13
C PHE A 76 16.11 -3.98 13.57
N HIS A 77 16.09 -3.25 12.45
CA HIS A 77 14.86 -2.67 11.88
C HIS A 77 14.62 -3.08 10.43
N SER A 78 15.34 -4.08 9.91
CA SER A 78 15.23 -4.54 8.53
C SER A 78 15.10 -6.06 8.43
N GLY A 79 14.35 -6.52 7.43
CA GLY A 79 14.12 -7.95 7.16
C GLY A 79 15.37 -8.82 7.19
N PRO A 80 16.47 -8.48 6.48
CA PRO A 80 17.72 -9.27 6.50
C PRO A 80 18.36 -9.35 7.88
N ALA A 81 18.29 -8.27 8.65
CA ALA A 81 18.88 -8.21 9.98
C ALA A 81 18.07 -9.02 10.99
N ILE A 82 16.75 -8.89 10.95
CA ILE A 82 15.83 -9.61 11.84
C ILE A 82 15.87 -11.11 11.55
N LEU A 83 15.74 -11.53 10.28
CA LEU A 83 15.82 -12.94 9.92
C LEU A 83 17.21 -13.53 10.14
N GLY A 84 18.29 -12.78 9.90
CA GLY A 84 19.64 -13.23 10.21
C GLY A 84 19.86 -13.49 11.70
N MET A 85 19.17 -12.73 12.56
CA MET A 85 19.22 -12.86 14.01
C MET A 85 18.36 -14.01 14.53
N VAL A 86 17.13 -14.15 14.03
CA VAL A 86 16.20 -15.23 14.42
C VAL A 86 16.64 -16.58 13.87
N GLY A 87 17.02 -16.65 12.59
CA GLY A 87 17.42 -17.89 11.91
C GLY A 87 18.89 -18.30 12.10
N ARG A 88 19.68 -17.51 12.84
CA ARG A 88 21.08 -17.79 13.24
C ARG A 88 21.97 -18.34 12.11
N GLY A 89 21.92 -17.73 10.92
CA GLY A 89 22.70 -18.21 9.77
C GLY A 89 22.74 -17.26 8.58
N ARG A 90 23.72 -17.44 7.68
CA ARG A 90 23.86 -16.64 6.45
C ARG A 90 22.66 -16.84 5.51
N VAL A 91 22.11 -18.05 5.44
CA VAL A 91 20.95 -18.40 4.62
C VAL A 91 19.71 -17.59 5.03
N ALA A 92 19.40 -17.52 6.32
CA ALA A 92 18.27 -16.74 6.82
C ALA A 92 18.39 -15.24 6.47
N ARG A 93 19.61 -14.69 6.51
CA ARG A 93 19.87 -13.30 6.09
C ARG A 93 19.54 -13.08 4.60
N TYR A 94 19.89 -14.03 3.73
CA TYR A 94 19.55 -13.94 2.30
C TYR A 94 18.04 -14.02 2.08
N PHE A 95 17.32 -14.88 2.80
CA PHE A 95 15.85 -14.89 2.75
C PHE A 95 15.25 -13.56 3.22
N GLY A 96 15.84 -12.92 4.23
CA GLY A 96 15.39 -11.60 4.67
C GLY A 96 15.60 -10.48 3.63
N VAL A 97 16.42 -10.67 2.60
CA VAL A 97 16.49 -9.74 1.46
C VAL A 97 15.17 -9.73 0.68
N LEU A 98 14.48 -10.88 0.59
CA LEU A 98 13.16 -10.94 -0.04
C LEU A 98 12.12 -10.08 0.68
N ALA A 99 12.24 -9.95 2.01
CA ALA A 99 11.37 -9.07 2.80
C ALA A 99 11.56 -7.57 2.47
N VAL A 100 12.61 -7.20 1.72
CA VAL A 100 12.80 -5.84 1.19
C VAL A 100 12.50 -5.78 -0.30
N LEU A 101 12.94 -6.76 -1.08
CA LEU A 101 12.76 -6.78 -2.53
C LEU A 101 11.29 -6.93 -2.93
N ILE A 102 10.52 -7.80 -2.28
CA ILE A 102 9.10 -8.02 -2.60
C ILE A 102 8.31 -6.71 -2.43
N PRO A 103 8.31 -6.02 -1.27
CA PRO A 103 7.57 -4.78 -1.13
C PRO A 103 8.11 -3.66 -2.03
N MET A 104 9.41 -3.66 -2.36
CA MET A 104 9.97 -2.70 -3.33
C MET A 104 9.36 -2.89 -4.73
N VAL A 105 9.31 -4.12 -5.24
CA VAL A 105 8.70 -4.41 -6.55
C VAL A 105 7.21 -4.10 -6.53
N VAL A 106 6.53 -4.40 -5.43
CA VAL A 106 5.10 -4.08 -5.26
C VAL A 106 4.87 -2.57 -5.26
N TYR A 107 5.69 -1.82 -4.54
CA TYR A 107 5.62 -0.36 -4.49
C TYR A 107 5.74 0.28 -5.86
N MET A 108 6.64 -0.22 -6.74
CA MET A 108 6.85 0.36 -8.08
C MET A 108 5.57 0.44 -8.91
N TYR A 109 4.72 -0.59 -8.89
CA TYR A 109 3.45 -0.55 -9.63
C TYR A 109 2.31 0.08 -8.82
N TYR A 110 2.33 -0.01 -7.49
CA TYR A 110 1.33 0.62 -6.62
C TYR A 110 1.33 2.14 -6.78
N VAL A 111 2.51 2.77 -6.83
CA VAL A 111 2.65 4.23 -7.06
C VAL A 111 2.01 4.64 -8.39
N TYR A 112 2.05 3.78 -9.40
CA TYR A 112 1.41 4.05 -10.68
C TYR A 112 -0.12 3.98 -10.59
N ILE A 113 -0.65 3.00 -9.85
CA ILE A 113 -2.10 2.90 -9.58
C ILE A 113 -2.58 4.09 -8.73
N GLU A 114 -1.80 4.53 -7.75
CA GLU A 114 -2.09 5.74 -6.96
C GLU A 114 -2.15 7.00 -7.85
N ALA A 115 -1.25 7.12 -8.82
CA ALA A 115 -1.25 8.22 -9.78
C ALA A 115 -2.54 8.25 -10.61
N TRP A 116 -3.03 7.09 -11.06
CA TRP A 116 -4.32 7.00 -11.72
C TRP A 116 -5.46 7.44 -10.80
N CYS A 117 -5.49 6.96 -9.56
CA CYS A 117 -6.52 7.35 -8.59
C CYS A 117 -6.54 8.87 -8.36
N LEU A 118 -5.36 9.50 -8.24
CA LEU A 118 -5.24 10.95 -8.10
C LEU A 118 -5.73 11.69 -9.35
N ARG A 119 -5.41 11.18 -10.55
CA ARG A 119 -5.90 11.73 -11.81
C ARG A 119 -7.43 11.65 -11.90
N TYR A 120 -8.01 10.49 -11.58
CA TYR A 120 -9.46 10.31 -11.52
C TYR A 120 -10.09 11.30 -10.53
N ALA A 121 -9.54 11.42 -9.32
CA ALA A 121 -10.04 12.35 -8.31
C ALA A 121 -9.99 13.81 -8.78
N TRP A 122 -8.89 14.21 -9.42
CA TRP A 122 -8.73 15.56 -9.96
C TRP A 122 -9.73 15.85 -11.09
N ASP A 123 -9.87 14.95 -12.06
CA ASP A 123 -10.78 15.13 -13.19
C ASP A 123 -12.24 15.16 -12.74
N TYR A 124 -12.63 14.31 -11.78
CA TYR A 124 -13.95 14.36 -11.17
C TYR A 124 -14.21 15.67 -10.41
N LEU A 125 -13.20 16.24 -9.77
CA LEU A 125 -13.31 17.51 -9.05
C LEU A 125 -13.43 18.71 -9.99
N VAL A 126 -12.66 18.74 -11.08
CA VAL A 126 -12.58 19.89 -12.00
C VAL A 126 -13.66 19.85 -13.08
N SER A 127 -13.88 18.68 -13.69
CA SER A 127 -14.80 18.52 -14.83
C SER A 127 -16.20 18.08 -14.40
N GLY A 128 -16.36 17.61 -13.15
CA GLY A 128 -17.61 17.07 -12.65
C GLY A 128 -17.98 15.73 -13.28
N VAL A 129 -19.03 15.09 -12.74
CA VAL A 129 -19.60 13.86 -13.30
C VAL A 129 -20.75 14.24 -14.22
N SER A 130 -20.58 14.08 -15.53
CA SER A 130 -21.71 14.20 -16.46
C SER A 130 -22.66 13.02 -16.26
N LEU A 131 -23.79 13.27 -15.60
CA LEU A 131 -24.83 12.27 -15.34
C LEU A 131 -25.92 12.23 -16.43
N SER A 132 -25.82 13.08 -17.45
CA SER A 132 -26.72 13.09 -18.61
C SER A 132 -26.30 12.06 -19.66
N GLY A 133 -27.25 11.59 -20.47
CA GLY A 133 -27.01 10.61 -21.55
C GLY A 133 -27.42 9.18 -21.22
N SER A 134 -27.42 8.34 -22.25
CA SER A 134 -27.78 6.92 -22.18
C SER A 134 -26.74 6.10 -21.41
N ILE A 135 -27.12 4.92 -20.92
CA ILE A 135 -26.20 4.02 -20.19
C ILE A 135 -25.04 3.59 -21.10
N GLU A 136 -25.31 3.32 -22.38
CA GLU A 136 -24.30 2.86 -23.33
C GLU A 136 -23.21 3.92 -23.58
N GLU A 137 -23.60 5.19 -23.73
CA GLU A 137 -22.66 6.31 -23.90
C GLU A 137 -21.77 6.48 -22.66
N LYS A 138 -22.33 6.30 -21.45
CA LYS A 138 -21.59 6.38 -20.19
C LYS A 138 -20.57 5.25 -20.04
N VAL A 139 -20.95 4.03 -20.41
CA VAL A 139 -20.02 2.88 -20.37
C VAL A 139 -18.87 3.09 -21.36
N ARG A 140 -19.18 3.58 -22.57
CA ARG A 140 -18.16 3.86 -23.59
C ARG A 140 -17.21 4.99 -23.17
N SER A 141 -17.73 6.09 -22.63
CA SER A 141 -16.90 7.22 -22.19
C SER A 141 -16.00 6.84 -21.02
N ALA A 142 -16.50 6.07 -20.04
CA ALA A 142 -15.70 5.57 -18.93
C ALA A 142 -14.56 4.65 -19.40
N ALA A 143 -14.82 3.78 -20.40
CA ALA A 143 -13.80 2.90 -20.98
C ALA A 143 -12.72 3.69 -21.72
N VAL A 144 -13.10 4.68 -22.53
CA VAL A 144 -12.14 5.56 -23.22
C VAL A 144 -11.30 6.34 -22.22
N PHE A 145 -11.93 6.90 -21.19
CA PHE A 145 -11.23 7.63 -20.12
C PHE A 145 -10.20 6.74 -19.40
N PHE A 146 -10.56 5.48 -19.12
CA PHE A 146 -9.63 4.53 -18.51
C PHE A 146 -8.44 4.22 -19.42
N ILE A 147 -8.68 3.96 -20.71
CA ILE A 147 -7.61 3.69 -21.69
C ILE A 147 -6.63 4.87 -21.78
N GLN A 148 -7.16 6.09 -21.87
CA GLN A 148 -6.36 7.32 -21.92
C GLN A 148 -5.58 7.56 -20.62
N THR A 149 -6.23 7.35 -19.47
CA THR A 149 -5.60 7.52 -18.15
C THR A 149 -4.48 6.52 -17.94
N THR A 150 -4.68 5.27 -18.37
CA THR A 150 -3.67 4.21 -18.25
C THR A 150 -2.56 4.33 -19.31
N GLY A 151 -2.72 5.17 -20.33
CA GLY A 151 -1.77 5.32 -21.43
C GLY A 151 -1.66 4.06 -22.30
N THR A 152 -2.71 3.24 -22.31
CA THR A 152 -2.75 1.97 -23.07
C THR A 152 -2.79 2.23 -24.58
N ASP A 153 -3.34 3.37 -24.99
CA ASP A 153 -3.40 3.85 -26.37
C ASP A 153 -2.07 4.42 -26.89
N THR A 154 -1.21 4.93 -26.01
CA THR A 154 0.07 5.56 -26.37
C THR A 154 1.29 4.67 -26.14
N ASN A 155 1.12 3.35 -26.01
CA ASN A 155 2.20 2.40 -25.73
C ASN A 155 3.05 2.77 -24.49
N GLY A 156 2.43 3.39 -23.47
CA GLY A 156 3.13 3.80 -22.24
C GLY A 156 4.03 5.03 -22.38
N VAL A 157 3.93 5.78 -23.48
CA VAL A 157 4.62 7.08 -23.63
C VAL A 157 4.05 8.08 -22.62
N LEU A 158 4.92 8.92 -22.06
CA LEU A 158 4.64 9.93 -21.03
C LEU A 158 3.42 10.80 -21.38
N ASN A 159 2.25 10.42 -20.87
CA ASN A 159 0.99 11.17 -21.00
C ASN A 159 0.83 12.11 -19.78
N ILE A 160 -0.22 12.92 -19.73
CA ILE A 160 -0.63 13.75 -18.59
C ILE A 160 -0.61 12.93 -17.27
N SER A 161 -0.91 11.64 -17.32
CA SER A 161 -0.78 10.70 -16.19
C SER A 161 0.61 10.64 -15.57
N SER A 162 1.68 10.93 -16.32
CA SER A 162 3.05 11.00 -15.82
C SER A 162 3.30 12.22 -14.92
N ILE A 163 2.54 13.31 -15.08
CA ILE A 163 2.61 14.47 -14.17
C ILE A 163 2.02 14.08 -12.81
N PHE A 164 0.86 13.41 -12.80
CA PHE A 164 0.25 12.91 -11.56
C PHE A 164 1.15 11.88 -10.88
N TRP A 165 1.85 11.05 -11.64
CA TRP A 165 2.84 10.13 -11.08
C TRP A 165 3.99 10.87 -10.39
N LEU A 166 4.55 11.93 -10.99
CA LEU A 166 5.58 12.74 -10.35
C LEU A 166 5.07 13.40 -9.05
N ILE A 167 3.82 13.87 -9.05
CA ILE A 167 3.18 14.43 -7.86
C ILE A 167 3.05 13.37 -6.76
N VAL A 168 2.55 12.18 -7.09
CA VAL A 168 2.41 11.07 -6.12
C VAL A 168 3.76 10.64 -5.57
N VAL A 169 4.79 10.52 -6.41
CA VAL A 169 6.15 10.21 -5.96
C VAL A 169 6.66 11.30 -5.01
N ALA A 170 6.48 12.58 -5.37
CA ALA A 170 6.92 13.69 -4.53
C ALA A 170 6.19 13.69 -3.17
N LEU A 171 4.87 13.47 -3.16
CA LEU A 171 4.08 13.37 -1.93
C LEU A 171 4.54 12.21 -1.04
N ASN A 172 4.74 11.03 -1.62
CA ASN A 172 5.25 9.85 -0.91
C ASN A 172 6.65 10.12 -0.33
N VAL A 173 7.56 10.72 -1.10
CA VAL A 173 8.91 11.09 -0.62
C VAL A 173 8.84 12.12 0.52
N ILE A 174 7.99 13.14 0.42
CA ILE A 174 7.79 14.14 1.47
C ILE A 174 7.27 13.49 2.76
N LEU A 175 6.32 12.56 2.65
CA LEU A 175 5.78 11.83 3.79
C LEU A 175 6.85 10.97 4.47
N VAL A 176 7.64 10.23 3.69
CA VAL A 176 8.75 9.40 4.20
C VAL A 176 9.85 10.26 4.82
N TYR A 177 10.19 11.40 4.21
CA TYR A 177 11.22 12.32 4.71
C TYR A 177 10.85 12.93 6.07
N ARG A 178 9.56 13.10 6.37
CA ARG A 178 9.05 13.56 7.67
C ARG A 178 9.15 12.51 8.78
N GLY A 179 9.53 11.27 8.47
CA GLY A 179 9.75 10.19 9.41
C GLY A 179 8.47 9.56 9.97
N LEU A 180 8.65 8.64 10.92
CA LEU A 180 7.57 7.80 11.48
C LEU A 180 6.49 8.62 12.21
N SER A 181 6.84 9.29 13.31
CA SER A 181 5.86 10.07 14.08
C SER A 181 5.53 11.43 13.43
N GLY A 182 6.49 12.05 12.74
CA GLY A 182 6.32 13.36 12.12
C GLY A 182 5.57 13.35 10.79
N GLY A 183 5.55 12.21 10.09
CA GLY A 183 4.91 12.04 8.78
C GLY A 183 3.81 10.98 8.82
N ILE A 184 4.22 9.70 8.88
CA ILE A 184 3.32 8.55 8.69
C ILE A 184 2.20 8.53 9.74
N GLU A 185 2.54 8.69 11.02
CA GLU A 185 1.57 8.65 12.11
C GLU A 185 0.50 9.75 11.97
N LYS A 186 0.93 10.99 11.73
CA LYS A 186 0.02 12.13 11.54
C LYS A 186 -0.87 11.97 10.32
N PHE A 187 -0.30 11.46 9.23
CA PHE A 187 -1.08 11.19 8.02
C PHE A 187 -2.14 10.11 8.28
N CYS A 188 -1.78 9.02 8.97
CA CYS A 188 -2.73 7.95 9.28
C CYS A 188 -3.84 8.42 10.23
N GLN A 189 -3.52 9.24 11.23
CA GLN A 189 -4.55 9.85 12.11
C GLN A 189 -5.52 10.76 11.35
N PHE A 190 -5.04 11.45 10.31
CA PHE A 190 -5.87 12.28 9.46
C PHE A 190 -6.71 11.44 8.47
N ALA A 191 -6.10 10.45 7.83
CA ALA A 191 -6.73 9.63 6.80
C ALA A 191 -7.72 8.59 7.37
N LEU A 192 -7.45 8.09 8.58
CA LEU A 192 -8.28 7.14 9.30
C LEU A 192 -8.73 7.77 10.62
N PRO A 193 -9.79 8.62 10.61
CA PRO A 193 -10.36 9.11 11.85
C PRO A 193 -10.90 7.93 12.66
N GLY A 194 -10.40 7.77 13.88
CA GLY A 194 -10.81 6.75 14.83
C GLY A 194 -12.12 7.06 15.54
#